data_AF-A0AA88HKJ2-F1
#
_entry.id   AF-A0AA88HKJ2-F1
#
_cell.length_a   1.000
_cell.length_b   1.000
_cell.length_c   1.000
_cell.angle_alpha   90.00
_cell.angle_beta   90.00
_cell.angle_gamma   90.00
#
_symmetry.space_group_name_H-M   'P 1'
#
loop_
_entity.id
_entity.type
_entity.pdbx_description
1 polymer ?
#
loop_
_entity_poly.entity_id
_entity_poly.type
_entity_poly.pdbx_seq_one_letter_code
_entity_poly.pdbx_strand_id
1 'polypeptide(L)'
;MRSDLCGLKFHMHSNFLSGYENENIITRWDSDRYLRSTFQVASNFFKPDIVVFLGDLTDEGDNDIGGEGNDPFLPSKLERFTEEFGKIKSHILRTVEFIPVNRIASESSLPEKCKNDSLISCVVLSHIPVNVYGKEYASHIMIKINPLLTISAHEHSSFVIYPKMDPLHIEDINDFSVHNFKSDESVEIVAPTCSYRMGKQIYGFGALVIGDNKIISYNVLWSPSRFVALIVYGFFVLIVCFVVCLRISSWFILRTMGLY
;
A
#
# COMPACT_ATOMS: atom_id res chain seq x y z
N MET A 1 -19.58 -16.19 -32.36
CA MET A 1 -19.50 -16.52 -30.93
C MET A 1 -18.61 -15.46 -30.29
N ARG A 2 -19.19 -14.55 -29.51
CA ARG A 2 -18.49 -13.42 -28.89
C ARG A 2 -17.64 -13.92 -27.73
N SER A 3 -16.37 -13.54 -27.76
CA SER A 3 -15.39 -13.69 -26.70
C SER A 3 -15.68 -12.68 -25.60
N ASP A 4 -16.44 -13.07 -24.58
CA ASP A 4 -16.55 -12.28 -23.36
C ASP A 4 -15.30 -12.53 -22.50
N LEU A 5 -14.23 -11.79 -22.85
CA LEU A 5 -13.07 -11.57 -21.99
C LEU A 5 -13.56 -10.87 -20.71
N CYS A 6 -13.81 -11.64 -19.66
CA CYS A 6 -14.13 -11.13 -18.35
C CYS A 6 -12.87 -10.41 -17.82
N GLY A 7 -12.88 -9.09 -17.96
CA GLY A 7 -11.78 -8.21 -17.55
C GLY A 7 -11.52 -8.29 -16.05
N LEU A 8 -10.26 -8.09 -15.67
CA LEU A 8 -9.83 -7.86 -14.30
C LEU A 8 -10.71 -6.75 -13.70
N LYS A 9 -11.63 -7.10 -12.78
CA LYS A 9 -12.26 -6.09 -11.92
C LYS A 9 -11.26 -5.80 -10.81
N PHE A 10 -10.40 -4.82 -11.04
CA PHE A 10 -9.71 -4.16 -9.95
C PHE A 10 -10.76 -3.80 -8.88
N HIS A 11 -10.60 -4.26 -7.64
CA HIS A 11 -11.16 -3.53 -6.50
C HIS A 11 -10.13 -2.49 -6.06
N MET A 12 -9.86 -1.61 -7.01
CA MET A 12 -9.15 -0.37 -6.80
C MET A 12 -10.12 0.66 -7.35
N HIS A 13 -10.91 1.27 -6.46
CA HIS A 13 -11.79 2.35 -6.87
C HIS A 13 -10.91 3.42 -7.52
N SER A 14 -11.37 4.04 -8.61
CA SER A 14 -10.67 5.14 -9.31
C SER A 14 -10.27 6.32 -8.42
N ASN A 15 -10.71 6.31 -7.16
CA ASN A 15 -10.47 7.34 -6.16
C ASN A 15 -9.18 7.10 -5.35
N PHE A 16 -8.44 6.02 -5.63
CA PHE A 16 -7.24 5.61 -4.86
C PHE A 16 -5.93 5.68 -5.67
N LEU A 17 -5.97 6.26 -6.87
CA LEU A 17 -4.79 6.41 -7.74
C LEU A 17 -4.70 7.88 -8.17
N SER A 18 -3.88 8.65 -7.46
CA SER A 18 -3.47 10.01 -7.85
C SER A 18 -1.94 10.14 -7.63
N GLY A 19 -1.31 11.07 -8.35
CA GLY A 19 0.14 11.21 -8.50
C GLY A 19 0.47 12.47 -9.32
N TYR A 20 1.47 13.24 -8.91
CA TYR A 20 1.69 14.61 -9.40
C TYR A 20 2.15 14.67 -10.87
N GLU A 21 1.76 15.70 -11.62
CA GLU A 21 2.26 15.90 -13.00
C GLU A 21 3.72 16.42 -13.08
N ASN A 22 4.27 16.95 -11.98
CA ASN A 22 5.62 17.55 -11.92
C ASN A 22 6.59 16.78 -11.00
N GLU A 23 6.61 15.45 -11.10
CA GLU A 23 7.49 14.59 -10.31
C GLU A 23 8.97 14.70 -10.75
N ASN A 24 9.90 14.68 -9.78
CA ASN A 24 11.33 14.61 -10.08
C ASN A 24 11.68 13.19 -10.57
N ILE A 25 12.22 13.09 -11.79
CA ILE A 25 12.54 11.81 -12.43
C ILE A 25 13.48 10.90 -11.62
N ILE A 26 14.37 11.48 -10.81
CA ILE A 26 15.29 10.73 -9.95
C ILE A 26 14.55 10.13 -8.77
N THR A 27 13.72 10.95 -8.10
CA THR A 27 12.86 10.48 -6.99
C THR A 27 11.95 9.37 -7.48
N ARG A 28 11.44 9.52 -8.71
CA ARG A 28 10.59 8.54 -9.36
C ARG A 28 11.24 7.22 -9.62
N TRP A 29 12.33 7.26 -10.34
CA TRP A 29 13.10 6.08 -10.64
C TRP A 29 13.49 5.30 -9.37
N ASP A 30 13.86 5.99 -8.30
CA ASP A 30 14.24 5.34 -7.05
C ASP A 30 13.02 4.77 -6.29
N SER A 31 11.90 5.51 -6.24
CA SER A 31 10.66 5.06 -5.60
C SER A 31 10.12 3.80 -6.28
N ASP A 32 9.98 3.85 -7.61
CA ASP A 32 9.53 2.73 -8.44
C ASP A 32 10.42 1.50 -8.22
N ARG A 33 11.74 1.68 -8.30
CA ARG A 33 12.71 0.59 -8.08
C ARG A 33 12.59 -0.03 -6.69
N TYR A 34 12.47 0.80 -5.65
CA TYR A 34 12.34 0.34 -4.28
C TYR A 34 11.03 -0.43 -4.07
N LEU A 35 9.90 0.12 -4.51
CA LEU A 35 8.59 -0.51 -4.43
C LEU A 35 8.55 -1.83 -5.18
N ARG A 36 9.04 -1.86 -6.43
CA ARG A 36 9.15 -3.09 -7.24
C ARG A 36 9.94 -4.17 -6.51
N SER A 37 11.13 -3.82 -6.03
CA SER A 37 12.03 -4.79 -5.40
C SER A 37 11.44 -5.33 -4.10
N THR A 38 10.89 -4.47 -3.25
CA THR A 38 10.35 -4.88 -1.95
C THR A 38 9.04 -5.66 -2.11
N PHE A 39 8.16 -5.23 -3.02
CA PHE A 39 6.95 -5.96 -3.37
C PHE A 39 7.26 -7.35 -3.96
N GLN A 40 8.23 -7.46 -4.87
CA GLN A 40 8.63 -8.76 -5.42
C GLN A 40 9.13 -9.71 -4.33
N VAL A 41 9.95 -9.23 -3.40
CA VAL A 41 10.41 -10.04 -2.27
C VAL A 41 9.25 -10.46 -1.38
N ALA A 42 8.39 -9.53 -0.99
CA ALA A 42 7.22 -9.80 -0.14
C ALA A 42 6.25 -10.80 -0.81
N SER A 43 5.94 -10.59 -2.08
CA SER A 43 5.06 -11.45 -2.87
C SER A 43 5.65 -12.85 -3.09
N ASN A 44 6.95 -12.96 -3.38
CA ASN A 44 7.61 -14.26 -3.54
C ASN A 44 7.72 -15.04 -2.22
N PHE A 45 7.89 -14.33 -1.10
CA PHE A 45 7.95 -14.92 0.23
C PHE A 45 6.57 -15.39 0.69
N PHE A 46 5.57 -14.50 0.67
CA PHE A 46 4.24 -14.75 1.20
C PHE A 46 3.35 -15.54 0.24
N LYS A 47 3.56 -15.41 -1.07
CA LYS A 47 2.80 -16.06 -2.15
C LYS A 47 1.28 -15.86 -2.01
N PRO A 48 0.81 -14.60 -2.00
CA PRO A 48 -0.60 -14.30 -1.77
C PRO A 48 -1.51 -14.84 -2.87
N ASP A 49 -2.69 -15.33 -2.48
CA ASP A 49 -3.79 -15.62 -3.41
C ASP A 49 -4.42 -14.34 -3.97
N ILE A 50 -4.45 -13.28 -3.15
CA ILE A 50 -5.01 -11.97 -3.47
C ILE A 50 -4.07 -10.86 -3.00
N VAL A 51 -3.86 -9.87 -3.86
CA VAL A 51 -3.20 -8.62 -3.53
C VAL A 51 -4.24 -7.51 -3.52
N VAL A 52 -4.35 -6.80 -2.40
CA VAL A 52 -5.28 -5.67 -2.21
C VAL A 52 -4.49 -4.38 -2.16
N PHE A 53 -4.99 -3.36 -2.87
CA PHE A 53 -4.39 -2.04 -2.89
C PHE A 53 -5.38 -1.02 -2.35
N LEU A 54 -4.97 -0.30 -1.31
CA LEU A 54 -5.83 0.63 -0.57
C LEU A 54 -5.56 2.10 -0.91
N GLY A 55 -4.68 2.37 -1.88
CA GLY A 55 -4.35 3.72 -2.37
C GLY A 55 -2.93 4.17 -2.09
N ASP A 56 -2.59 5.37 -2.56
CA ASP A 56 -1.33 6.10 -2.35
C ASP A 56 -0.04 5.34 -2.71
N LEU A 57 -0.10 4.49 -3.73
CA LEU A 57 1.05 3.65 -4.11
C LEU A 57 2.08 4.37 -4.96
N THR A 58 1.68 5.40 -5.69
CA THR A 58 2.54 6.18 -6.58
C THR A 58 3.02 7.48 -5.95
N ASP A 59 2.84 7.66 -4.64
CA ASP A 59 3.27 8.87 -3.93
C ASP A 59 4.77 8.81 -3.60
N GLU A 60 5.54 9.77 -4.11
CA GLU A 60 6.99 9.79 -4.10
C GLU A 60 7.55 10.91 -3.23
N GLY A 61 7.22 10.87 -1.95
CA GLY A 61 7.93 11.67 -0.96
C GLY A 61 7.54 13.14 -0.94
N ASP A 62 6.31 13.48 -1.31
CA ASP A 62 5.68 14.72 -0.88
C ASP A 62 4.43 14.39 -0.04
N ASN A 63 3.87 15.36 0.66
CA ASN A 63 2.72 15.12 1.54
C ASN A 63 1.49 14.72 0.72
N ASP A 64 0.94 13.53 0.98
CA ASP A 64 -0.37 13.04 0.51
C ASP A 64 -0.68 13.34 -0.97
N ILE A 65 0.26 13.00 -1.85
CA ILE A 65 0.05 13.09 -3.31
C ILE A 65 -0.56 11.78 -3.78
N GLY A 66 -1.88 11.74 -3.71
CA GLY A 66 -2.66 10.55 -4.04
C GLY A 66 -4.14 10.61 -3.71
N GLY A 67 -4.57 11.66 -3.01
CA GLY A 67 -5.96 11.82 -2.59
C GLY A 67 -6.41 13.24 -2.20
N GLU A 68 -5.51 14.24 -2.12
CA GLU A 68 -5.92 15.63 -1.87
C GLU A 68 -5.99 16.46 -3.17
N GLY A 69 -7.20 16.84 -3.58
CA GLY A 69 -7.46 17.79 -4.67
C GLY A 69 -8.06 17.21 -5.96
N ASN A 70 -7.92 17.96 -7.07
CA ASN A 70 -8.47 17.65 -8.40
C ASN A 70 -7.43 17.02 -9.34
N ASP A 71 -6.66 16.03 -8.89
CA ASP A 71 -5.71 15.34 -9.77
C ASP A 71 -6.40 14.22 -10.57
N PRO A 72 -6.43 14.28 -11.92
CA PRO A 72 -7.12 13.30 -12.72
C PRO A 72 -6.38 11.96 -12.77
N PHE A 73 -7.18 10.89 -12.87
CA PHE A 73 -6.70 9.57 -13.24
C PHE A 73 -6.20 9.56 -14.69
N LEU A 74 -4.90 9.36 -14.90
CA LEU A 74 -4.30 9.25 -16.23
C LEU A 74 -3.99 7.78 -16.60
N PRO A 75 -4.21 7.36 -17.86
CA PRO A 75 -3.85 6.02 -18.33
C PRO A 75 -2.37 5.65 -18.12
N SER A 76 -1.47 6.62 -18.19
CA SER A 76 -0.04 6.45 -17.93
C SER A 76 0.24 6.03 -16.48
N LYS A 77 -0.60 6.44 -15.51
CA LYS A 77 -0.48 6.02 -14.10
C LYS A 77 -0.86 4.55 -13.94
N LEU A 78 -1.92 4.11 -14.63
CA LEU A 78 -2.33 2.71 -14.65
C LEU A 78 -1.27 1.81 -15.32
N GLU A 79 -0.67 2.28 -16.41
CA GLU A 79 0.40 1.56 -17.11
C GLU A 79 1.61 1.39 -16.19
N ARG A 80 2.12 2.47 -15.60
CA ARG A 80 3.21 2.46 -14.62
C ARG A 80 2.92 1.50 -13.47
N PHE A 81 1.74 1.60 -12.86
CA PHE A 81 1.32 0.69 -11.81
C PHE A 81 1.39 -0.78 -12.25
N THR A 82 0.90 -1.08 -13.45
CA THR A 82 0.90 -2.44 -14.01
C THR A 82 2.32 -2.93 -14.31
N GLU A 83 3.25 -2.04 -14.68
CA GLU A 83 4.67 -2.36 -14.87
C GLU A 83 5.36 -2.71 -13.55
N GLU A 84 5.09 -1.95 -12.48
CA GLU A 84 5.74 -2.15 -11.17
C GLU A 84 5.24 -3.40 -10.44
N PHE A 85 3.93 -3.61 -10.43
CA PHE A 85 3.28 -4.69 -9.66
C PHE A 85 2.95 -5.93 -10.52
N GLY A 86 3.14 -5.83 -11.84
CA GLY A 86 2.86 -6.89 -12.80
C GLY A 86 1.37 -7.12 -13.06
N LYS A 87 1.06 -8.06 -13.96
CA LYS A 87 -0.30 -8.56 -14.15
C LYS A 87 -0.67 -9.49 -13.00
N ILE A 88 -1.31 -8.94 -11.98
CA ILE A 88 -1.81 -9.73 -10.85
C ILE A 88 -2.92 -10.64 -11.36
N LYS A 89 -2.76 -11.96 -11.17
CA LYS A 89 -3.77 -12.93 -11.54
C LYS A 89 -4.90 -12.85 -10.52
N SER A 90 -6.09 -12.46 -10.96
CA SER A 90 -7.28 -12.53 -10.12
C SER A 90 -7.68 -13.99 -9.95
N HIS A 91 -7.60 -14.49 -8.71
CA HIS A 91 -8.35 -15.67 -8.32
C HIS A 91 -9.68 -15.20 -7.72
N ILE A 92 -10.80 -15.58 -8.35
CA ILE A 92 -12.13 -15.41 -7.73
C ILE A 92 -12.17 -16.38 -6.56
N LEU A 93 -11.91 -15.89 -5.34
CA LEU A 93 -12.22 -16.65 -4.13
C LEU A 93 -13.73 -16.66 -3.97
N ARG A 94 -14.33 -17.85 -4.12
CA ARG A 94 -15.80 -18.01 -4.08
C ARG A 94 -16.41 -17.77 -2.69
N THR A 95 -15.58 -17.60 -1.65
CA THR A 95 -15.95 -17.57 -0.23
C THR A 95 -15.75 -16.21 0.45
N VAL A 96 -15.08 -15.25 -0.20
CA VAL A 96 -14.84 -13.91 0.37
C VAL A 96 -15.24 -12.84 -0.63
N GLU A 97 -16.11 -11.92 -0.21
CA GLU A 97 -16.51 -10.75 -0.99
C GLU A 97 -15.83 -9.51 -0.42
N PHE A 98 -15.06 -8.81 -1.27
CA PHE A 98 -14.42 -7.55 -0.90
C PHE A 98 -15.34 -6.40 -1.27
N ILE A 99 -15.63 -5.51 -0.32
CA ILE A 99 -16.55 -4.38 -0.51
C ILE A 99 -15.76 -3.08 -0.30
N PRO A 100 -15.52 -2.30 -1.36
CA PRO A 100 -14.82 -1.04 -1.26
C PRO A 100 -15.80 0.00 -0.75
N VAL A 101 -15.40 0.71 0.29
CA VAL A 101 -16.14 1.84 0.84
C VAL A 101 -15.29 3.09 0.71
N ASN A 102 -15.94 4.22 0.49
CA ASN A 102 -15.29 5.50 0.40
C ASN A 102 -16.00 6.48 1.32
N ARG A 103 -15.23 7.07 2.24
CA ARG A 103 -15.74 8.06 3.20
C ARG A 103 -15.91 9.45 2.57
N ILE A 104 -15.12 9.75 1.55
CA ILE A 104 -15.10 11.05 0.85
C ILE A 104 -16.27 11.13 -0.15
N ALA A 105 -16.63 10.02 -0.79
CA ALA A 105 -17.83 9.93 -1.62
C ALA A 105 -19.09 9.89 -0.72
N SER A 106 -20.10 10.70 -1.01
CA SER A 106 -21.29 10.80 -0.14
C SER A 106 -22.03 9.46 0.03
N GLU A 107 -22.74 9.33 1.15
CA GLU A 107 -23.45 8.12 1.66
C GLU A 107 -24.36 7.38 0.66
N SER A 108 -24.67 8.00 -0.49
CA SER A 108 -25.64 7.52 -1.48
C SER A 108 -25.19 6.30 -2.31
N SER A 109 -23.94 5.84 -2.15
CA SER A 109 -23.35 4.76 -2.96
C SER A 109 -22.98 3.47 -2.21
N LEU A 110 -23.27 3.36 -0.91
CA LEU A 110 -22.97 2.14 -0.15
C LEU A 110 -23.76 0.94 -0.74
N PRO A 111 -23.08 -0.14 -1.16
CA PRO A 111 -23.76 -1.30 -1.72
C PRO A 111 -24.69 -1.93 -0.69
N GLU A 112 -25.90 -2.29 -1.14
CA GLU A 112 -26.88 -2.99 -0.31
C GLU A 112 -26.41 -4.42 -0.03
N LYS A 113 -25.96 -4.64 1.21
CA LYS A 113 -25.77 -5.92 1.91
C LYS A 113 -24.85 -6.96 1.24
N CYS A 114 -23.98 -7.53 2.06
CA CYS A 114 -23.34 -8.80 1.75
C CYS A 114 -24.39 -9.86 1.39
N LYS A 115 -24.14 -10.64 0.33
CA LYS A 115 -24.99 -11.79 0.03
C LYS A 115 -24.99 -12.69 1.26
N ASN A 116 -26.16 -12.82 1.87
CA ASN A 116 -26.41 -13.54 3.11
C ASN A 116 -26.38 -15.07 2.89
N ASP A 117 -25.42 -15.56 2.09
CA ASP A 117 -25.11 -16.97 1.97
C ASP A 117 -24.12 -17.31 3.08
N SER A 118 -24.42 -18.35 3.87
CA SER A 118 -23.69 -18.72 5.09
C SER A 118 -22.20 -19.03 4.89
N LEU A 119 -21.74 -19.02 3.63
CA LEU A 119 -20.39 -19.32 3.16
C LEU A 119 -19.60 -18.08 2.72
N ILE A 120 -20.23 -16.92 2.51
CA ILE A 120 -19.57 -15.71 1.99
C ILE A 120 -19.27 -14.77 3.16
N SER A 121 -17.99 -14.62 3.48
CA SER A 121 -17.53 -13.62 4.45
C SER A 121 -17.21 -12.31 3.74
N CYS A 122 -17.67 -11.19 4.30
CA CYS A 122 -17.41 -9.88 3.71
C CYS A 122 -16.23 -9.17 4.34
N VAL A 123 -15.34 -8.68 3.51
CA VAL A 123 -14.22 -7.83 3.92
C VAL A 123 -14.43 -6.44 3.36
N VAL A 124 -14.54 -5.45 4.24
CA VAL A 124 -14.65 -4.05 3.83
C VAL A 124 -13.25 -3.50 3.58
N LEU A 125 -13.09 -2.79 2.46
CA LEU A 125 -11.85 -2.12 2.08
C LEU A 125 -12.08 -0.62 2.08
N SER A 126 -11.27 0.12 2.83
CA SER A 126 -11.28 1.58 2.83
C SER A 126 -9.86 2.11 2.67
N HIS A 127 -9.71 3.31 2.13
CA HIS A 127 -8.41 3.99 2.24
C HIS A 127 -8.25 4.62 3.62
N ILE A 128 -9.24 5.41 4.04
CA ILE A 128 -9.26 6.11 5.33
C ILE A 128 -9.86 5.18 6.40
N PRO A 129 -9.29 5.11 7.62
CA PRO A 129 -9.86 4.34 8.71
C PRO A 129 -11.32 4.71 8.99
N VAL A 130 -12.17 3.69 9.04
CA VAL A 130 -13.61 3.84 9.15
C VAL A 130 -13.99 4.22 10.58
N ASN A 131 -13.42 3.55 11.58
CA ASN A 131 -13.83 3.69 12.98
C ASN A 131 -13.08 4.80 13.75
N VAL A 132 -12.01 5.37 13.18
CA VAL A 132 -11.26 6.48 13.80
C VAL A 132 -12.01 7.79 13.62
N TYR A 133 -12.52 8.04 12.42
CA TYR A 133 -13.11 9.33 12.05
C TYR A 133 -14.63 9.20 12.01
N GLY A 134 -15.36 9.69 13.01
CA GLY A 134 -16.83 9.82 12.96
C GLY A 134 -17.64 8.52 13.08
N LYS A 135 -18.42 8.42 14.16
CA LYS A 135 -19.19 7.21 14.51
C LYS A 135 -20.37 6.90 13.56
N GLU A 136 -20.96 7.91 12.93
CA GLU A 136 -22.16 7.72 12.09
C GLU A 136 -21.87 6.87 10.86
N TYR A 137 -20.85 7.25 10.09
CA TYR A 137 -20.40 6.50 8.90
C TYR A 137 -20.00 5.06 9.24
N ALA A 138 -19.21 4.88 10.30
CA ALA A 138 -18.82 3.57 10.79
C ALA A 138 -20.03 2.71 11.18
N SER A 139 -20.99 3.30 11.91
CA SER A 139 -22.23 2.62 12.31
C SER A 139 -23.06 2.20 11.11
N HIS A 140 -23.13 3.03 10.06
CA HIS A 140 -23.83 2.67 8.82
C HIS A 140 -23.19 1.47 8.12
N ILE A 141 -21.85 1.40 8.06
CA ILE A 141 -21.14 0.24 7.51
C ILE A 141 -21.40 -1.00 8.36
N MET A 142 -21.27 -0.90 9.68
CA MET A 142 -21.48 -2.05 10.57
C MET A 142 -22.92 -2.58 10.49
N ILE A 143 -23.92 -1.70 10.42
CA ILE A 143 -25.34 -2.10 10.34
C ILE A 143 -25.71 -2.65 8.97
N LYS A 144 -25.28 -2.00 7.88
CA LYS A 144 -25.68 -2.38 6.51
C LYS A 144 -24.88 -3.56 5.96
N ILE A 145 -23.58 -3.60 6.24
CA ILE A 145 -22.65 -4.57 5.64
C ILE A 145 -22.36 -5.71 6.62
N ASN A 146 -22.26 -5.42 7.93
CA ASN A 146 -21.86 -6.38 8.97
C ASN A 146 -20.62 -7.20 8.56
N PRO A 147 -19.48 -6.52 8.32
CA PRO A 147 -18.29 -7.17 7.78
C PRO A 147 -17.65 -8.14 8.79
N LEU A 148 -17.02 -9.19 8.25
CA LEU A 148 -16.10 -10.04 8.99
C LEU A 148 -14.89 -9.24 9.49
N LEU A 149 -14.35 -8.40 8.60
CA LEU A 149 -13.13 -7.65 8.78
C LEU A 149 -13.22 -6.35 7.99
N THR A 150 -12.68 -5.27 8.56
CA THR A 150 -12.40 -4.04 7.81
C THR A 150 -10.89 -3.90 7.63
N ILE A 151 -10.45 -3.56 6.43
CA ILE A 151 -9.04 -3.27 6.14
C ILE A 151 -8.96 -1.83 5.63
N SER A 152 -8.14 -1.02 6.26
CA SER A 152 -7.91 0.39 5.92
C SER A 152 -6.43 0.75 5.89
N ALA A 153 -6.10 1.99 5.51
CA ALA A 153 -4.73 2.51 5.39
C ALA A 153 -4.65 3.96 5.87
N HIS A 154 -4.01 4.85 5.11
CA HIS A 154 -3.91 6.30 5.34
C HIS A 154 -3.06 6.77 6.54
N GLU A 155 -3.01 6.04 7.66
CA GLU A 155 -2.31 6.49 8.88
C GLU A 155 -0.78 6.29 8.81
N HIS A 156 -0.32 5.66 7.74
CA HIS A 156 1.06 5.24 7.50
C HIS A 156 1.63 4.28 8.55
N SER A 157 0.93 3.99 9.65
CA SER A 157 1.29 3.05 10.71
C SER A 157 0.36 1.84 10.66
N SER A 158 0.76 0.71 11.26
CA SER A 158 -0.13 -0.45 11.37
C SER A 158 -0.65 -0.62 12.79
N PHE A 159 -1.96 -0.77 12.92
CA PHE A 159 -2.63 -1.01 14.20
C PHE A 159 -4.00 -1.67 13.96
N VAL A 160 -4.54 -2.28 15.01
CA VAL A 160 -5.90 -2.84 15.03
C VAL A 160 -6.81 -1.96 15.86
N ILE A 161 -8.03 -1.78 15.37
CA ILE A 161 -9.10 -1.09 16.07
C ILE A 161 -10.16 -2.15 16.41
N TYR A 162 -10.67 -2.10 17.64
CA TYR A 162 -11.77 -2.94 18.13
C TYR A 162 -13.04 -2.08 18.31
N PRO A 163 -13.90 -1.97 17.27
CA PRO A 163 -15.01 -1.00 17.25
C PRO A 163 -16.09 -1.24 18.30
N LYS A 164 -16.21 -2.49 18.78
CA LYS A 164 -17.20 -2.90 19.78
C LYS A 164 -16.81 -2.55 21.21
N MET A 165 -15.56 -2.18 21.46
CA MET A 165 -15.09 -1.80 22.80
C MET A 165 -15.36 -0.30 23.04
N ASP A 166 -15.86 0.04 24.23
CA ASP A 166 -16.05 1.42 24.67
C ASP A 166 -15.26 1.65 25.97
N PRO A 167 -14.25 2.55 25.99
CA PRO A 167 -13.80 3.39 24.87
C PRO A 167 -13.16 2.59 23.73
N LEU A 168 -13.08 3.20 22.53
CA LEU A 168 -12.46 2.61 21.35
C LEU A 168 -11.04 2.11 21.68
N HIS A 169 -10.82 0.81 21.53
CA HIS A 169 -9.51 0.20 21.80
C HIS A 169 -8.70 0.11 20.51
N ILE A 170 -7.44 0.54 20.59
CA ILE A 170 -6.46 0.55 19.50
C ILE A 170 -5.20 -0.17 19.98
N GLU A 171 -4.73 -1.14 19.20
CA GLU A 171 -3.56 -1.96 19.48
C GLU A 171 -2.53 -1.79 18.38
N ASP A 172 -1.30 -1.40 18.74
CA ASP A 172 -0.21 -1.18 17.78
C ASP A 172 0.42 -2.52 17.35
N ILE A 173 0.69 -2.70 16.04
CA ILE A 173 1.23 -3.94 15.44
C ILE A 173 2.70 -3.78 15.02
N ASN A 174 3.41 -2.82 15.60
CA ASN A 174 4.82 -2.56 15.29
C ASN A 174 5.80 -3.61 15.87
N ASP A 175 5.34 -4.73 16.43
CA ASP A 175 6.13 -5.67 17.22
C ASP A 175 6.67 -6.90 16.47
N PHE A 176 6.61 -6.90 15.13
CA PHE A 176 7.02 -8.01 14.23
C PHE A 176 6.28 -9.34 14.49
N SER A 177 5.32 -9.36 15.41
CA SER A 177 4.62 -10.57 15.82
C SER A 177 3.39 -10.84 14.95
N VAL A 178 2.96 -12.10 14.91
CA VAL A 178 1.73 -12.46 14.21
C VAL A 178 0.57 -12.31 15.17
N HIS A 179 -0.35 -11.42 14.84
CA HIS A 179 -1.56 -11.17 15.59
C HIS A 179 -2.69 -12.07 15.10
N ASN A 180 -3.42 -12.71 16.02
CA ASN A 180 -4.50 -13.62 15.68
C ASN A 180 -5.80 -13.10 16.28
N PHE A 181 -6.81 -12.94 15.43
CA PHE A 181 -8.13 -12.45 15.78
C PHE A 181 -9.16 -13.52 15.49
N LYS A 182 -10.26 -13.50 16.25
CA LYS A 182 -11.43 -14.32 15.92
C LYS A 182 -12.38 -13.51 15.06
N SER A 183 -13.01 -14.18 14.09
CA SER A 183 -13.99 -13.56 13.17
C SER A 183 -15.11 -12.76 13.83
N ASP A 184 -15.49 -13.13 15.06
CA ASP A 184 -16.62 -12.54 15.78
C ASP A 184 -16.26 -11.21 16.48
N GLU A 185 -14.97 -10.93 16.62
CA GLU A 185 -14.46 -9.69 17.21
C GLU A 185 -14.73 -8.47 16.32
N SER A 186 -14.95 -8.66 15.01
CA SER A 186 -15.26 -7.59 14.04
C SER A 186 -14.27 -6.45 14.13
N VAL A 187 -13.01 -6.72 13.78
CA VAL A 187 -11.90 -5.77 13.90
C VAL A 187 -11.74 -4.92 12.64
N GLU A 188 -11.08 -3.77 12.79
CA GLU A 188 -10.53 -3.01 11.67
C GLU A 188 -8.99 -3.05 11.75
N ILE A 189 -8.35 -3.53 10.68
CA ILE A 189 -6.90 -3.54 10.55
C ILE A 189 -6.48 -2.36 9.69
N VAL A 190 -5.65 -1.49 10.24
CA VAL A 190 -5.00 -0.41 9.51
C VAL A 190 -3.66 -0.93 9.01
N ALA A 191 -3.52 -1.03 7.68
CA ALA A 191 -2.30 -1.43 7.02
C ALA A 191 -1.30 -0.26 6.95
N PRO A 192 0.01 -0.54 7.09
CA PRO A 192 1.03 0.49 6.98
C PRO A 192 1.16 0.96 5.53
N THR A 193 1.83 2.10 5.34
CA THR A 193 2.24 2.49 3.99
C THR A 193 3.43 1.64 3.52
N CYS A 194 3.43 1.31 2.23
CA CYS A 194 4.58 0.71 1.55
C CYS A 194 5.32 1.74 0.67
N SER A 195 4.65 2.84 0.30
CA SER A 195 5.19 3.92 -0.51
C SER A 195 5.96 4.92 0.35
N TYR A 196 6.87 5.63 -0.31
CA TYR A 196 7.81 6.50 0.35
C TYR A 196 7.15 7.84 0.69
N ARG A 197 6.88 8.08 1.98
CA ARG A 197 6.57 9.40 2.53
C ARG A 197 7.77 9.96 3.27
N MET A 198 8.05 11.25 3.10
CA MET A 198 9.08 11.96 3.88
C MET A 198 8.79 11.82 5.39
N GLY A 199 9.79 11.40 6.16
CA GLY A 199 9.76 11.39 7.63
C GLY A 199 9.31 10.08 8.29
N LYS A 200 8.76 9.10 7.55
CA LYS A 200 8.47 7.77 8.09
C LYS A 200 9.73 6.90 8.05
N GLN A 201 9.98 6.08 9.08
CA GLN A 201 11.14 5.18 9.10
C GLN A 201 10.79 3.72 8.82
N ILE A 202 9.52 3.37 8.94
CA ILE A 202 9.03 2.01 8.91
C ILE A 202 7.97 1.90 7.82
N TYR A 203 8.16 0.95 6.92
CA TYR A 203 7.35 0.70 5.74
C TYR A 203 7.12 -0.80 5.61
N GLY A 204 6.00 -1.21 5.04
CA GLY A 204 5.77 -2.64 4.84
C GLY A 204 4.50 -2.93 4.09
N PHE A 205 4.26 -4.22 3.91
CA PHE A 205 3.05 -4.73 3.29
C PHE A 205 2.25 -5.49 4.35
N GLY A 206 0.98 -5.16 4.51
CA GLY A 206 0.09 -5.97 5.33
C GLY A 206 -0.04 -7.38 4.75
N ALA A 207 0.17 -8.40 5.57
CA ALA A 207 -0.01 -9.79 5.21
C ALA A 207 -1.12 -10.39 6.07
N LEU A 208 -2.20 -10.81 5.42
CA LEU A 208 -3.40 -11.30 6.04
C LEU A 208 -3.68 -12.73 5.59
N VAL A 209 -3.95 -13.61 6.55
CA VAL A 209 -4.42 -14.98 6.31
C VAL A 209 -5.79 -15.14 6.98
N ILE A 210 -6.79 -15.55 6.20
CA ILE A 210 -8.11 -15.89 6.71
C ILE A 210 -8.22 -17.42 6.70
N GLY A 211 -8.17 -18.04 7.86
CA GLY A 211 -8.27 -19.50 8.01
C GLY A 211 -9.72 -20.00 8.02
N ASP A 212 -9.92 -21.25 7.61
CA ASP A 212 -11.24 -21.92 7.61
C ASP A 212 -11.86 -22.04 9.01
N ASN A 213 -11.02 -22.00 10.04
CA ASN A 213 -11.41 -22.03 11.45
C ASN A 213 -11.88 -20.67 11.99
N LYS A 214 -12.14 -19.69 11.11
CA LYS A 214 -12.53 -18.32 11.47
C LYS A 214 -11.47 -17.56 12.27
N ILE A 215 -10.22 -18.01 12.23
CA ILE A 215 -9.09 -17.27 12.78
C ILE A 215 -8.48 -16.43 11.65
N ILE A 216 -8.28 -15.17 11.95
CA ILE A 216 -7.65 -14.20 11.06
C ILE A 216 -6.26 -13.93 11.63
N SER A 217 -5.22 -14.21 10.85
CA SER A 217 -3.85 -13.92 11.22
C SER A 217 -3.33 -12.74 10.41
N TYR A 218 -2.74 -11.76 11.08
CA TYR A 218 -2.17 -10.59 10.44
C TYR A 218 -0.76 -10.30 10.95
N ASN A 219 0.11 -9.87 10.05
CA ASN A 219 1.40 -9.28 10.38
C ASN A 219 1.78 -8.30 9.25
N VAL A 220 2.78 -7.47 9.49
CA VAL A 220 3.40 -6.63 8.47
C VAL A 220 4.69 -7.28 7.99
N LEU A 221 4.80 -7.41 6.67
CA LEU A 221 6.05 -7.72 5.98
C LEU A 221 6.86 -6.43 5.88
N TRP A 222 7.65 -6.17 6.92
CA TRP A 222 8.46 -4.97 7.01
C TRP A 222 9.52 -4.90 5.91
N SER A 223 9.59 -3.76 5.26
CA SER A 223 10.57 -3.45 4.22
C SER A 223 11.80 -2.78 4.83
N PRO A 224 12.99 -2.99 4.24
CA PRO A 224 14.22 -2.36 4.71
C PRO A 224 14.12 -0.84 4.59
N SER A 225 14.63 -0.10 5.57
CA SER A 225 14.59 1.36 5.52
C SER A 225 15.30 1.93 4.28
N ARG A 226 14.61 2.77 3.51
CA ARG A 226 15.20 3.45 2.34
C ARG A 226 16.34 4.39 2.72
N PHE A 227 16.40 4.89 3.95
CA PHE A 227 17.54 5.70 4.42
C PHE A 227 18.87 4.96 4.24
N VAL A 228 18.88 3.63 4.41
CA VAL A 228 20.07 2.81 4.14
C VAL A 228 20.44 2.85 2.66
N ALA A 229 19.47 2.73 1.76
CA ALA A 229 19.71 2.81 0.31
C ALA A 229 20.25 4.20 -0.10
N LEU A 230 19.67 5.28 0.44
CA LEU A 230 20.13 6.65 0.18
C LEU A 230 21.56 6.89 0.68
N ILE A 231 21.91 6.35 1.86
CA ILE A 231 23.29 6.40 2.37
C ILE A 231 24.23 5.68 1.40
N VAL A 232 23.87 4.48 0.93
CA VAL A 232 24.66 3.72 -0.05
C VAL A 232 24.86 4.49 -1.35
N TYR A 233 23.81 5.14 -1.87
CA TYR A 233 23.93 6.01 -3.05
C TYR A 233 24.88 7.18 -2.81
N GLY A 234 24.76 7.84 -1.66
CA GLY A 234 25.66 8.93 -1.27
C GLY A 234 27.12 8.49 -1.24
N PHE A 235 27.41 7.34 -0.64
CA PHE A 235 28.76 6.76 -0.65
C PHE A 235 29.26 6.46 -2.07
N PHE A 236 28.41 5.91 -2.93
CA PHE A 236 28.80 5.62 -4.31
C PHE A 236 29.14 6.90 -5.08
N VAL A 237 28.32 7.95 -4.94
CA VAL A 237 28.58 9.26 -5.56
C VAL A 237 29.91 9.83 -5.06
N LEU A 238 30.19 9.76 -3.76
CA LEU A 238 31.47 10.22 -3.19
C LEU A 238 32.67 9.47 -3.77
N ILE A 239 32.57 8.14 -3.94
CA ILE A 239 33.63 7.33 -4.55
C ILE A 239 33.86 7.76 -6.01
N VAL A 240 32.79 7.93 -6.79
CA VAL A 240 32.90 8.38 -8.19
C VAL A 240 33.54 9.76 -8.27
N CYS A 241 33.07 10.72 -7.46
CA CYS A 241 33.66 12.06 -7.39
C CYS A 241 35.14 12.00 -7.00
N PHE A 242 35.51 11.17 -6.03
CA PHE A 242 36.90 10.99 -5.62
C PHE A 242 37.77 10.47 -6.77
N VAL A 243 37.33 9.43 -7.48
CA VAL A 243 38.06 8.88 -8.65
C VAL A 243 38.20 9.92 -9.77
N VAL A 244 37.15 10.70 -10.06
CA VAL A 244 37.20 11.77 -11.05
C VAL A 244 38.18 12.87 -10.63
N CYS A 245 38.17 13.29 -9.36
CA CYS A 245 39.12 14.26 -8.82
C CYS A 245 40.56 13.76 -8.93
N LEU A 246 40.84 12.49 -8.63
CA LEU A 246 42.17 11.89 -8.80
C LEU A 246 42.63 11.90 -10.26
N ARG A 247 41.73 11.60 -11.21
CA ARG A 247 42.02 11.64 -12.65
C ARG A 247 42.33 13.05 -13.14
N ILE A 248 41.52 14.03 -12.74
CA ILE A 248 41.73 15.44 -13.08
C ILE A 248 43.07 15.92 -12.49
N SER A 249 43.34 15.60 -11.23
CA SER A 249 44.58 15.99 -10.55
C SER A 249 45.81 15.38 -11.23
N SER A 250 45.74 14.09 -11.59
CA SER A 250 46.81 13.40 -12.31
C SER A 250 47.04 14.01 -13.70
N TRP A 251 45.98 14.37 -14.42
CA TRP A 251 46.10 15.06 -15.71
C TRP A 251 46.75 16.44 -15.58
N PHE A 252 46.38 17.22 -14.57
CA PHE A 252 47.02 18.51 -14.28
C PHE A 252 48.52 18.35 -13.98
N ILE A 253 48.89 17.35 -13.17
CA ILE A 253 50.30 17.05 -12.84
C ILE A 253 51.09 16.64 -14.09
N LEU A 254 50.54 15.75 -14.91
CA LEU A 254 51.22 15.32 -16.15
C LEU A 254 51.42 16.50 -17.13
N ARG A 255 50.45 17.41 -17.20
CA ARG A 255 50.53 18.62 -18.03
C ARG A 255 51.56 19.63 -17.50
N THR A 256 51.66 19.84 -16.19
CA THR A 256 52.68 20.72 -15.62
C THR A 256 54.10 20.15 -15.74
N MET A 257 54.24 18.83 -15.80
CA MET A 257 55.52 18.14 -16.02
C MET A 257 55.93 18.02 -17.50
N GLY A 258 55.13 18.54 -18.45
CA GLY A 258 55.45 18.53 -19.87
C GLY A 258 55.46 17.15 -20.53
N LEU A 259 54.78 16.17 -19.91
CA LEU A 259 54.67 14.79 -20.43
C LEU A 259 53.50 14.60 -21.41
N TYR A 260 52.70 15.65 -21.63
CA TYR A 260 51.61 15.79 -22.60
C TYR A 260 51.48 17.24 -23.07
#